data_AF-A0A7K0XDM5-F1
#
_entry.id   AF-A0A7K0XDM5-F1
#
_cell.length_a   1.000
_cell.length_b   1.000
_cell.length_c   1.000
_cell.angle_alpha   90.00
_cell.angle_beta   90.00
_cell.angle_gamma   90.00
#
_symmetry.space_group_name_H-M   'P 1'
#
loop_
_entity.id
_entity.type
_entity.pdbx_description
1 polymer ?
#
loop_
_entity_poly.entity_id
_entity_poly.type
_entity_poly.pdbx_seq_one_letter_code
_entity_poly.pdbx_strand_id
1 'polypeptide(L)'
;MAEQMRVDEFLSSLLGICHPLEPLDLPLLDAHGATLAEDIYAGDRLVLRANSRIRSTQIGLAASIGLDHLPTRPHPRVVILSAGPDLVEPGRLLKADEEFETNSWLLTTAVREVGAIGYRVHSIPDDEEELLAVIEDQLVRADLIVISGERNDDSFDLITRTLQKMGEISTLDLAIENSGRHNYGQIGPDKTPVVTLPGDPINAYISFELFVRPMIRTMLG
;
A
#
# COMPACT_ATOMS: atom_id res chain seq x y z
N MET A 1 -26.67 -11.52 -13.59
CA MET A 1 -25.94 -10.41 -12.95
C MET A 1 -24.71 -11.05 -12.34
N ALA A 2 -23.50 -10.60 -12.69
CA ALA A 2 -22.30 -11.08 -12.02
C ALA A 2 -22.46 -10.81 -10.52
N GLU A 3 -22.15 -11.80 -9.69
CA GLU A 3 -22.25 -11.67 -8.23
C GLU A 3 -21.18 -10.68 -7.78
N GLN A 4 -21.61 -9.51 -7.29
CA GLN A 4 -20.70 -8.49 -6.78
C GLN A 4 -20.28 -8.86 -5.37
N MET A 5 -18.97 -8.83 -5.10
CA MET A 5 -18.46 -9.07 -3.75
C MET A 5 -18.78 -7.87 -2.86
N ARG A 6 -19.12 -8.15 -1.60
CA ARG A 6 -19.34 -7.11 -0.60
C ARG A 6 -18.02 -6.46 -0.19
N VAL A 7 -18.10 -5.17 0.14
CA VAL A 7 -16.94 -4.37 0.58
C VAL A 7 -16.22 -4.97 1.78
N ASP A 8 -16.97 -5.46 2.78
CA ASP A 8 -16.40 -6.03 4.00
C ASP A 8 -15.76 -7.41 3.78
N GLU A 9 -16.30 -8.20 2.85
CA GLU A 9 -15.74 -9.50 2.46
C GLU A 9 -14.42 -9.31 1.70
N PHE A 10 -14.38 -8.34 0.79
CA PHE A 10 -13.16 -8.00 0.07
C PHE A 10 -12.09 -7.45 1.02
N LEU A 11 -12.44 -6.53 1.92
CA LEU A 11 -11.53 -6.04 2.95
C LEU A 11 -10.98 -7.19 3.80
N SER A 12 -11.83 -8.13 4.22
CA SER A 12 -11.39 -9.29 5.00
C SER A 12 -10.38 -10.15 4.24
N SER A 13 -10.58 -10.33 2.92
CA SER A 13 -9.65 -11.05 2.06
C SER A 13 -8.30 -10.35 1.93
N LEU A 14 -8.30 -9.02 1.76
CA LEU A 14 -7.09 -8.20 1.70
C LEU A 14 -6.32 -8.20 3.03
N LEU A 15 -7.03 -8.14 4.16
CA LEU A 15 -6.38 -8.21 5.47
C LEU A 15 -5.82 -9.60 5.75
N GLY A 16 -6.41 -10.66 5.18
CA GLY A 16 -5.92 -12.03 5.30
C GLY A 16 -4.54 -12.27 4.64
N ILE A 17 -4.18 -11.45 3.64
CA ILE A 17 -2.87 -11.50 2.98
C ILE A 17 -1.88 -10.45 3.51
N CYS A 18 -2.28 -9.66 4.52
CA CYS A 18 -1.43 -8.67 5.18
C CYS A 18 -1.01 -9.15 6.56
N HIS A 19 0.25 -8.95 6.92
CA HIS A 19 0.76 -9.26 8.25
C HIS A 19 1.55 -8.08 8.81
N PRO A 20 1.54 -7.87 10.14
CA PRO A 20 2.42 -6.91 10.78
C PRO A 20 3.86 -7.17 10.38
N LEU A 21 4.62 -6.10 10.11
CA LEU A 21 6.03 -6.23 9.76
C LEU A 21 6.85 -6.75 10.95
N GLU A 22 7.90 -7.49 10.62
CA GLU A 22 8.84 -8.01 11.61
C GLU A 22 9.42 -6.87 12.46
N PRO A 23 9.35 -6.97 13.81
CA PRO A 23 9.90 -5.96 14.70
C PRO A 23 11.43 -5.82 14.57
N LEU A 24 11.89 -4.60 14.79
CA LEU A 24 13.29 -4.22 14.90
C LEU A 24 13.49 -3.49 16.22
N ASP A 25 14.62 -3.73 16.89
CA ASP A 25 14.98 -2.93 18.06
C ASP A 25 15.68 -1.65 17.58
N LEU A 26 15.06 -0.50 17.84
CA LEU A 26 15.53 0.79 17.35
C LEU A 26 15.95 1.70 18.51
N PRO A 27 17.06 2.44 18.37
CA PRO A 27 17.40 3.50 19.32
C PRO A 27 16.24 4.47 19.51
N LEU A 28 16.07 5.03 20.71
CA LEU A 28 14.91 5.87 21.05
C LEU A 28 14.61 6.98 20.01
N LEU A 29 15.64 7.64 19.47
CA LEU A 29 15.44 8.71 18.49
C LEU A 29 14.95 8.16 17.14
N ASP A 30 15.43 6.99 16.74
CA ASP A 30 15.05 6.34 15.48
C ASP A 30 13.68 5.67 15.57
N ALA A 31 13.26 5.26 16.77
CA ALA A 31 11.92 4.73 17.04
C ALA A 31 10.82 5.80 16.96
N HIS A 32 11.17 7.10 16.97
CA HIS A 32 10.19 8.17 16.97
C HIS A 32 9.36 8.21 15.68
N GLY A 33 8.04 8.09 15.81
CA GLY A 33 7.11 8.13 14.70
C GLY A 33 6.65 6.77 14.19
N ALA A 34 7.37 5.69 14.51
CA ALA A 34 7.07 4.31 14.18
C ALA A 34 6.01 3.71 15.14
N THR A 35 5.78 2.39 15.06
CA THR A 35 4.79 1.68 15.90
C THR A 35 5.47 0.73 16.87
N LEU A 36 5.06 0.75 18.14
CA LEU A 36 5.58 -0.17 19.15
C LEU A 36 5.13 -1.60 18.87
N ALA A 37 6.06 -2.54 18.86
CA ALA A 37 5.79 -3.92 18.48
C ALA A 37 5.14 -4.74 19.60
N GLU A 38 5.51 -4.48 20.85
CA GLU A 38 5.08 -5.25 22.02
C GLU A 38 4.84 -4.35 23.24
N ASP A 39 4.19 -4.92 24.26
CA ASP A 39 3.91 -4.23 25.51
C ASP A 39 5.22 -4.02 26.31
N ILE A 40 5.44 -2.81 26.81
CA ILE A 40 6.60 -2.49 27.67
C ILE A 40 6.13 -2.32 29.10
N TYR A 41 6.87 -2.97 30.00
CA TYR A 41 6.59 -2.98 31.43
C TYR A 41 7.72 -2.32 32.24
N ALA A 42 7.35 -1.62 33.31
CA ALA A 42 8.28 -1.16 34.34
C ALA A 42 7.98 -1.94 35.63
N GLY A 43 8.79 -2.97 35.90
CA GLY A 43 8.40 -4.03 36.84
C GLY A 43 7.15 -4.75 36.32
N ASP A 44 6.11 -4.86 37.13
CA ASP A 44 4.84 -5.51 36.74
C ASP A 44 3.84 -4.57 36.04
N ARG A 45 4.16 -3.27 35.95
CA ARG A 45 3.23 -2.26 35.43
C ARG A 45 3.42 -2.10 33.92
N LEU A 46 2.36 -2.31 33.14
CA LEU A 46 2.30 -1.91 31.74
C LEU A 46 2.42 -0.38 31.61
N VAL A 47 3.44 0.08 30.91
CA VAL A 47 3.72 1.52 30.72
C VAL A 47 3.58 1.97 29.26
N LEU A 48 3.85 1.08 28.31
CA LEU A 48 3.60 1.33 26.88
C LEU A 48 2.85 0.15 26.30
N ARG A 49 1.79 0.42 25.54
CA ARG A 49 0.98 -0.61 24.89
C ARG A 49 1.48 -0.87 23.49
N ALA A 50 1.59 -2.14 23.10
CA ALA A 50 1.84 -2.58 21.74
C ALA A 50 0.86 -1.91 20.76
N ASN A 51 1.26 -1.81 19.49
CA ASN A 51 0.45 -1.28 18.39
C ASN A 51 0.08 0.20 18.58
N SER A 52 0.85 0.91 19.42
CA SER A 52 0.71 2.34 19.62
C SER A 52 1.81 3.09 18.87
N ARG A 53 1.43 4.23 18.28
CA ARG A 53 2.40 5.06 17.57
C ARG A 53 3.32 5.75 18.57
N ILE A 54 4.62 5.64 18.35
CA ILE A 54 5.65 6.18 19.23
C ILE A 54 5.73 7.70 19.02
N ARG A 55 5.54 8.46 20.11
CA ARG A 55 5.69 9.93 20.17
C ARG A 55 6.71 10.31 21.23
N SER A 56 7.00 11.60 21.31
CA SER A 56 7.83 12.18 22.37
C SER A 56 7.49 11.68 23.78
N THR A 57 6.20 11.46 24.08
CA THR A 57 5.76 10.92 25.38
C THR A 57 6.22 9.48 25.63
N GLN A 58 6.14 8.60 24.61
CA GLN A 58 6.60 7.22 24.71
C GLN A 58 8.12 7.16 24.80
N ILE A 59 8.81 7.99 24.02
CA ILE A 59 10.27 8.12 24.08
C ILE A 59 10.73 8.59 25.46
N GLY A 60 10.11 9.64 26.01
CA GLY A 60 10.43 10.14 27.34
C GLY A 60 10.14 9.12 28.43
N LEU A 61 9.04 8.37 28.33
CA LEU A 61 8.71 7.30 29.27
C LEU A 61 9.73 6.17 29.22
N ALA A 62 10.08 5.70 28.02
CA ALA A 62 11.10 4.67 27.82
C ALA A 62 12.45 5.10 28.42
N ALA A 63 12.90 6.32 28.13
CA ALA A 63 14.11 6.90 28.71
C ALA A 63 14.03 6.97 30.25
N SER A 64 12.87 7.36 30.81
CA SER A 64 12.70 7.50 32.26
C SER A 64 12.80 6.19 33.03
N ILE A 65 12.56 5.05 32.36
CA ILE A 65 12.69 3.70 32.93
C ILE A 65 14.00 3.01 32.54
N GLY A 66 14.93 3.73 31.91
CA GLY A 66 16.28 3.25 31.60
C GLY A 66 16.42 2.50 30.27
N LEU A 67 15.42 2.57 29.38
CA LEU A 67 15.54 2.02 28.03
C LEU A 67 16.23 3.02 27.10
N ASP A 68 17.12 2.53 26.26
CA ASP A 68 17.76 3.29 25.17
C ASP A 68 17.29 2.83 23.77
N HIS A 69 16.52 1.73 23.71
CA HIS A 69 15.88 1.20 22.52
C HIS A 69 14.41 0.86 22.77
N LEU A 70 13.64 0.74 21.68
CA LEU A 70 12.28 0.25 21.70
C LEU A 70 12.06 -0.81 20.59
N PRO A 71 11.35 -1.91 20.91
CA PRO A 71 10.93 -2.88 19.91
C PRO A 71 9.85 -2.24 19.02
N THR A 72 10.20 -2.06 17.76
CA THR A 72 9.49 -1.15 16.86
C THR A 72 9.22 -1.83 15.52
N ARG A 73 8.02 -1.66 14.98
CA ARG A 73 7.72 -2.08 13.61
C ARG A 73 8.15 -0.99 12.63
N PRO A 74 8.86 -1.35 11.54
CA PRO A 74 9.23 -0.39 10.52
C PRO A 74 7.99 0.17 9.81
N HIS A 75 8.16 1.31 9.16
CA HIS A 75 7.13 1.89 8.31
C HIS A 75 6.97 1.05 7.04
N PRO A 76 5.76 0.57 6.69
CA PRO A 76 5.54 -0.20 5.46
C PRO A 76 5.96 0.57 4.22
N ARG A 77 6.67 -0.09 3.33
CA ARG A 77 7.10 0.44 2.04
C ARG A 77 6.03 0.11 1.01
N VAL A 78 5.28 1.11 0.59
CA VAL A 78 4.20 0.95 -0.38
C VAL A 78 4.66 1.53 -1.71
N VAL A 79 4.68 0.68 -2.72
CA VAL A 79 4.97 1.07 -4.10
C VAL A 79 3.66 1.41 -4.79
N ILE A 80 3.61 2.60 -5.38
CA ILE A 80 2.48 3.09 -6.17
C ILE A 80 2.90 3.15 -7.63
N LEU A 81 2.17 2.44 -8.46
CA LEU A 81 2.30 2.44 -9.92
C LEU A 81 0.98 2.91 -10.54
N SER A 82 1.09 3.68 -11.63
CA SER A 82 -0.02 3.93 -12.54
C SER A 82 0.32 3.34 -13.90
N ALA A 83 -0.68 2.81 -14.61
CA ALA A 83 -0.54 2.37 -15.99
C ALA A 83 -1.71 2.93 -16.82
N GLY A 84 -1.36 3.49 -17.98
CA GLY A 84 -2.28 4.14 -18.91
C GLY A 84 -1.48 4.90 -19.98
N PRO A 85 -1.55 4.52 -21.27
CA PRO A 85 -0.70 5.07 -22.33
C PRO A 85 -0.99 6.55 -22.63
N ASP A 86 -2.10 7.09 -22.14
CA ASP A 86 -2.55 8.48 -22.25
C ASP A 86 -2.04 9.38 -21.10
N LEU A 87 -1.38 8.79 -20.09
CA LEU A 87 -0.97 9.50 -18.88
C LEU A 87 0.32 10.29 -19.08
N VAL A 88 0.32 11.53 -18.58
CA VAL A 88 1.45 12.46 -18.69
C VAL A 88 1.79 13.07 -17.34
N GLU A 89 3.08 13.17 -17.01
CA GLU A 89 3.53 13.82 -15.78
C GLU A 89 3.11 15.31 -15.71
N PRO A 90 2.59 15.78 -14.56
CA PRO A 90 2.28 17.18 -14.33
C PRO A 90 3.45 18.12 -14.62
N GLY A 91 3.14 19.26 -15.23
CA GLY A 91 4.13 20.27 -15.65
C GLY A 91 4.60 20.12 -17.10
N ARG A 92 4.16 19.07 -17.82
CA ARG A 92 4.26 18.97 -19.27
C ARG A 92 3.01 19.56 -19.95
N LEU A 93 3.12 19.83 -21.25
CA LEU A 93 1.97 20.21 -22.07
C LEU A 93 1.23 18.94 -22.50
N LEU A 94 -0.10 18.94 -22.34
CA LEU A 94 -0.95 17.88 -22.86
C LEU A 94 -1.12 18.03 -24.37
N LYS A 95 -1.08 16.89 -25.07
CA LYS A 95 -1.60 16.76 -26.43
C LYS A 95 -3.09 16.41 -26.40
N ALA A 96 -3.69 16.28 -27.57
CA ALA A 96 -5.04 15.76 -27.66
C ALA A 96 -5.05 14.30 -27.16
N ASP A 97 -6.08 13.95 -26.39
CA ASP A 97 -6.29 12.60 -25.84
C ASP A 97 -5.25 12.15 -24.78
N GLU A 98 -4.54 13.10 -24.16
CA GLU A 98 -3.66 12.87 -23.00
C GLU A 98 -4.29 13.45 -21.72
N GLU A 99 -4.06 12.78 -20.59
CA GLU A 99 -4.47 13.25 -19.26
C GLU A 99 -3.28 13.33 -18.30
N PHE A 100 -3.41 14.16 -17.25
CA PHE A 100 -2.36 14.24 -16.26
C PHE A 100 -2.40 13.05 -15.30
N GLU A 101 -1.25 12.42 -15.12
CA GLU A 101 -1.01 11.41 -14.11
C GLU A 101 -1.31 12.00 -12.71
N THR A 102 -2.45 11.61 -12.14
CA THR A 102 -2.99 12.14 -10.89
C THR A 102 -2.95 11.10 -9.76
N ASN A 103 -3.22 9.84 -10.06
CA ASN A 103 -3.43 8.79 -9.05
C ASN A 103 -2.17 8.43 -8.29
N SER A 104 -1.04 8.27 -8.98
CA SER A 104 0.23 7.98 -8.34
C SER A 104 0.64 9.09 -7.38
N TRP A 105 0.38 10.35 -7.71
CA TRP A 105 0.61 11.49 -6.82
C TRP A 105 -0.30 11.44 -5.60
N LEU A 106 -1.62 11.34 -5.83
CA LEU A 106 -2.65 11.27 -4.81
C LEU A 106 -2.39 10.11 -3.83
N LEU A 107 -2.28 8.89 -4.34
CA LEU A 107 -2.13 7.67 -3.56
C LEU A 107 -0.79 7.64 -2.81
N THR A 108 0.32 8.07 -3.43
CA THR A 108 1.62 8.13 -2.74
C THR A 108 1.57 9.09 -1.55
N THR A 109 0.91 10.25 -1.70
CA THR A 109 0.75 11.18 -0.57
C THR A 109 -0.19 10.63 0.50
N ALA A 110 -1.29 9.97 0.10
CA ALA A 110 -2.21 9.34 1.04
C ALA A 110 -1.53 8.23 1.88
N VAL A 111 -0.65 7.41 1.26
CA VAL A 111 0.21 6.45 1.97
C VAL A 111 1.04 7.12 3.07
N ARG A 112 1.67 8.25 2.74
CA ARG A 112 2.51 9.00 3.70
C ARG A 112 1.70 9.54 4.86
N GLU A 113 0.47 9.97 4.63
CA GLU A 113 -0.46 10.43 5.67
C GLU A 113 -0.86 9.29 6.63
N VAL A 114 -0.92 8.03 6.16
CA VAL A 114 -1.15 6.88 7.05
C VAL A 114 0.07 6.63 7.97
N GLY A 115 1.26 7.06 7.54
CA GLY A 115 2.52 6.79 8.21
C GLY A 115 3.30 5.63 7.58
N ALA A 116 3.11 5.36 6.29
CA ALA A 116 3.94 4.45 5.51
C ALA A 116 4.91 5.23 4.60
N ILE A 117 5.92 4.54 4.08
CA ILE A 117 6.86 5.08 3.10
C ILE A 117 6.28 4.84 1.70
N GLY A 118 5.79 5.89 1.05
CA GLY A 118 5.29 5.83 -0.32
C GLY A 118 6.40 6.02 -1.36
N TYR A 119 6.60 5.01 -2.21
CA TYR A 119 7.45 5.04 -3.40
C TYR A 119 6.59 5.20 -4.65
N ARG A 120 6.67 6.39 -5.26
CA ARG A 120 6.02 6.64 -6.55
C ARG A 120 6.92 6.15 -7.67
N VAL A 121 6.39 5.25 -8.50
CA VAL A 121 7.09 4.82 -9.72
C VAL A 121 6.66 5.72 -10.85
N HIS A 122 7.62 6.41 -11.46
CA HIS A 122 7.37 7.38 -12.54
C HIS A 122 7.30 6.73 -13.94
N SER A 123 7.34 5.40 -14.01
CA SER A 123 7.26 4.66 -15.27
C SER A 123 5.81 4.33 -15.53
N ILE A 124 5.31 4.76 -16.69
CA ILE A 124 4.01 4.40 -17.22
C ILE A 124 4.30 3.37 -18.30
N PRO A 125 4.09 2.07 -18.04
CA PRO A 125 4.43 1.02 -18.99
C PRO A 125 3.39 0.96 -20.11
N ASP A 126 3.86 0.79 -21.35
CA ASP A 126 3.01 0.72 -22.54
C ASP A 126 2.55 -0.71 -22.85
N ASP A 127 3.31 -1.72 -22.39
CA ASP A 127 3.04 -3.13 -22.63
C ASP A 127 3.29 -4.04 -21.42
N GLU A 128 3.03 -5.33 -21.62
CA GLU A 128 3.05 -6.35 -20.57
C GLU A 128 4.48 -6.67 -20.11
N GLU A 129 5.46 -6.58 -21.02
CA GLU A 129 6.86 -6.86 -20.71
C GLU A 129 7.46 -5.70 -19.91
N GLU A 130 7.15 -4.46 -20.30
CA GLU A 130 7.54 -3.26 -19.55
C GLU A 130 6.92 -3.24 -18.14
N LEU A 131 5.61 -3.52 -18.04
CA LEU A 131 4.93 -3.57 -16.73
C LEU A 131 5.53 -4.65 -15.83
N LEU A 132 5.83 -5.83 -16.37
CA LEU A 132 6.46 -6.92 -15.63
C LEU A 132 7.83 -6.51 -15.10
N ALA A 133 8.70 -5.95 -15.96
CA ALA A 133 10.03 -5.50 -15.57
C ALA A 133 9.99 -4.40 -14.50
N VAL A 134 9.04 -3.45 -14.62
CA VAL A 134 8.85 -2.40 -13.63
C VAL A 134 8.46 -2.97 -12.28
N ILE A 135 7.49 -3.89 -12.24
CA ILE A 135 7.04 -4.53 -10.99
C ILE A 135 8.18 -5.35 -10.36
N GLU A 136 8.92 -6.12 -11.16
CA GLU A 136 10.07 -6.91 -10.68
C GLU A 136 11.15 -6.05 -10.02
N ASP A 137 11.50 -4.90 -10.59
CA ASP A 137 12.47 -3.96 -9.99
C ASP A 137 11.98 -3.37 -8.66
N GLN A 138 10.65 -3.29 -8.47
CA GLN A 138 10.07 -2.74 -7.24
C GLN A 138 9.93 -3.76 -6.12
N LEU A 139 9.85 -5.07 -6.41
CA LEU A 139 9.55 -6.10 -5.41
C LEU A 139 10.53 -6.11 -4.24
N VAL A 140 11.82 -5.92 -4.49
CA VAL A 140 12.87 -5.93 -3.45
C VAL A 140 12.67 -4.88 -2.35
N ARG A 141 11.88 -3.83 -2.63
CA ARG A 141 11.61 -2.72 -1.72
C ARG A 141 10.15 -2.58 -1.33
N ALA A 142 9.26 -3.47 -1.77
CA ALA A 142 7.84 -3.36 -1.57
C ALA A 142 7.34 -4.31 -0.47
N ASP A 143 6.68 -3.76 0.53
CA ASP A 143 5.85 -4.52 1.47
C ASP A 143 4.39 -4.57 0.98
N LEU A 144 3.99 -3.64 0.10
CA LEU A 144 2.72 -3.59 -0.60
C LEU A 144 2.90 -2.93 -1.97
N ILE A 145 2.27 -3.48 -3.01
CA ILE A 145 2.17 -2.85 -4.33
C ILE A 145 0.72 -2.43 -4.58
N VAL A 146 0.53 -1.18 -4.98
CA VAL A 146 -0.75 -0.65 -5.43
C VAL A 146 -0.59 -0.18 -6.86
N ILE A 147 -1.42 -0.71 -7.75
CA ILE A 147 -1.43 -0.32 -9.16
C ILE A 147 -2.77 0.35 -9.45
N SER A 148 -2.76 1.53 -10.05
CA SER A 148 -3.98 2.16 -10.58
C SER A 148 -3.98 2.05 -12.11
N GLY A 149 -5.13 1.69 -12.69
CA GLY A 149 -5.30 1.61 -14.13
C GLY A 149 -6.75 1.76 -14.55
N GLU A 150 -6.97 2.30 -15.73
CA GLU A 150 -8.29 2.53 -16.28
C GLU A 150 -8.99 1.26 -16.76
N ARG A 151 -10.33 1.35 -16.82
CA ARG A 151 -11.21 0.27 -17.29
C ARG A 151 -11.49 0.36 -18.79
N ASN A 152 -11.37 1.56 -19.37
CA ASN A 152 -11.89 1.88 -20.70
C ASN A 152 -10.83 1.77 -21.80
N ASP A 153 -9.56 1.88 -21.43
CA ASP A 153 -8.43 1.40 -22.20
C ASP A 153 -8.07 -0.01 -21.68
N ASP A 154 -7.41 -0.85 -22.46
CA ASP A 154 -7.13 -2.25 -22.08
C ASP A 154 -6.14 -2.40 -20.89
N SER A 155 -5.83 -1.32 -20.17
CA SER A 155 -4.86 -1.22 -19.07
C SER A 155 -5.18 -2.17 -17.92
N PHE A 156 -6.44 -2.29 -17.49
CA PHE A 156 -6.79 -3.25 -16.44
C PHE A 156 -6.52 -4.71 -16.86
N ASP A 157 -6.80 -5.07 -18.12
CA ASP A 157 -6.55 -6.42 -18.62
C ASP A 157 -5.04 -6.69 -18.76
N LEU A 158 -4.26 -5.68 -19.17
CA LEU A 158 -2.80 -5.73 -19.17
C LEU A 158 -2.22 -5.98 -17.78
N ILE A 159 -2.67 -5.21 -16.78
CA ILE A 159 -2.27 -5.37 -15.37
C ILE A 159 -2.64 -6.78 -14.89
N THR A 160 -3.85 -7.23 -15.17
CA THR A 160 -4.33 -8.54 -14.73
C THR A 160 -3.46 -9.67 -15.28
N ARG A 161 -3.18 -9.68 -16.59
CA ARG A 161 -2.31 -10.69 -17.22
C ARG A 161 -0.89 -10.67 -16.66
N THR A 162 -0.34 -9.46 -16.46
CA THR A 162 1.01 -9.29 -15.90
C THR A 162 1.09 -9.87 -14.49
N LEU A 163 0.17 -9.49 -13.61
CA LEU A 163 0.16 -9.95 -12.22
C LEU A 163 -0.05 -11.47 -12.13
N GLN A 164 -0.89 -12.06 -13.00
CA GLN A 164 -1.11 -13.51 -13.05
C GLN A 164 0.15 -14.31 -13.44
N LYS A 165 1.11 -13.71 -14.16
CA LYS A 165 2.41 -14.33 -14.42
C LYS A 165 3.32 -14.33 -13.19
N MET A 166 3.08 -13.44 -12.24
CA MET A 166 3.95 -13.20 -11.09
C MET A 166 3.45 -13.85 -9.80
N GLY A 167 2.21 -14.30 -9.75
CA GLY A 167 1.65 -14.93 -8.55
C GLY A 167 0.15 -15.24 -8.61
N GLU A 168 -0.44 -15.43 -7.43
CA GLU A 168 -1.83 -15.82 -7.26
C GLU A 168 -2.69 -14.56 -7.21
N ILE A 169 -3.50 -14.34 -8.26
CA ILE A 169 -4.33 -13.14 -8.42
C ILE A 169 -5.78 -13.50 -8.61
N SER A 170 -6.65 -12.80 -7.88
CA SER A 170 -8.10 -12.85 -8.05
C SER A 170 -8.61 -11.51 -8.57
N THR A 171 -9.56 -11.56 -9.51
CA THR A 171 -10.23 -10.40 -10.09
C THR A 171 -11.70 -10.43 -9.68
N LEU A 172 -12.25 -9.27 -9.30
CA LEU A 172 -13.64 -9.15 -8.89
C LEU A 172 -14.24 -7.79 -9.19
N ASP A 173 -15.57 -7.75 -9.20
CA ASP A 173 -16.37 -6.53 -9.19
C ASP A 173 -16.91 -6.30 -7.78
N LEU A 174 -16.76 -5.09 -7.25
CA LEU A 174 -17.27 -4.73 -5.93
C LEU A 174 -18.69 -4.18 -6.00
N ALA A 175 -19.44 -4.38 -4.92
CA ALA A 175 -20.72 -3.73 -4.67
C ALA A 175 -20.54 -2.25 -4.25
N ILE A 176 -19.73 -1.50 -5.02
CA ILE A 176 -19.52 -0.06 -4.90
C ILE A 176 -19.79 0.54 -6.28
N GLU A 177 -20.68 1.54 -6.32
CA GLU A 177 -21.06 2.22 -7.55
C GLU A 177 -19.83 2.83 -8.23
N ASN A 178 -19.68 2.55 -9.53
CA ASN A 178 -18.58 3.03 -10.38
C ASN A 178 -17.16 2.69 -9.89
N SER A 179 -17.01 1.74 -8.97
CA SER A 179 -15.69 1.34 -8.47
C SER A 179 -14.88 0.50 -9.45
N GLY A 180 -15.40 0.12 -10.61
CA GLY A 180 -14.66 -0.70 -11.57
C GLY A 180 -14.31 -2.10 -11.03
N ARG A 181 -13.28 -2.70 -11.63
CA ARG A 181 -12.73 -4.00 -11.22
C ARG A 181 -11.55 -3.80 -10.29
N HIS A 182 -11.33 -4.78 -9.42
CA HIS A 182 -10.13 -4.85 -8.58
C HIS A 182 -9.43 -6.18 -8.81
N ASN A 183 -8.10 -6.13 -8.84
CA ASN A 183 -7.28 -7.32 -8.66
C ASN A 183 -6.73 -7.30 -7.25
N TYR A 184 -6.57 -8.47 -6.66
CA TYR A 184 -5.79 -8.62 -5.44
C TYR A 184 -5.11 -9.98 -5.37
N GLY A 185 -4.06 -10.05 -4.57
CA GLY A 185 -3.35 -11.29 -4.33
C GLY A 185 -1.93 -11.07 -3.86
N GLN A 186 -1.07 -12.05 -4.10
CA GLN A 186 0.34 -12.03 -3.71
C GLN A 186 1.22 -12.39 -4.90
N ILE A 187 2.32 -11.64 -5.07
CA ILE A 187 3.25 -11.81 -6.20
C ILE A 187 4.70 -11.92 -5.72
N GLY A 188 5.52 -12.55 -6.56
CA GLY A 188 6.95 -12.70 -6.31
C GLY A 188 7.27 -13.74 -5.22
N PRO A 189 8.57 -13.96 -4.95
CA PRO A 189 9.04 -14.98 -4.01
C PRO A 189 8.63 -14.71 -2.56
N ASP A 190 8.59 -13.43 -2.18
CA ASP A 190 8.25 -12.99 -0.81
C ASP A 190 6.73 -12.87 -0.59
N LYS A 191 5.92 -13.25 -1.59
CA LYS A 191 4.45 -13.14 -1.56
C LYS A 191 3.96 -11.73 -1.24
N THR A 192 4.59 -10.72 -1.84
CA THR A 192 4.24 -9.32 -1.64
C THR A 192 2.78 -9.08 -2.04
N PRO A 193 1.93 -8.57 -1.13
CA PRO A 193 0.56 -8.22 -1.45
C PRO A 193 0.50 -7.19 -2.57
N VAL A 194 -0.43 -7.40 -3.50
CA VAL A 194 -0.73 -6.45 -4.58
C VAL A 194 -2.23 -6.19 -4.64
N VAL A 195 -2.60 -4.95 -4.92
CA VAL A 195 -3.98 -4.55 -5.19
C VAL A 195 -4.04 -3.61 -6.39
N THR A 196 -4.96 -3.88 -7.31
CA THR A 196 -5.27 -2.96 -8.40
C THR A 196 -6.48 -2.13 -8.04
N LEU A 197 -6.33 -0.80 -8.14
CA LEU A 197 -7.35 0.19 -7.92
C LEU A 197 -7.88 0.75 -9.25
N PRO A 198 -9.05 1.40 -9.23
CA PRO A 198 -9.61 2.03 -10.42
C PRO A 198 -8.75 3.18 -10.92
N GLY A 199 -8.91 3.53 -12.20
CA GLY A 199 -8.22 4.65 -12.84
C GLY A 199 -8.87 6.01 -12.60
N ASP A 200 -10.17 6.07 -12.32
CA ASP A 200 -10.81 7.33 -11.92
C ASP A 200 -10.28 7.79 -10.54
N PRO A 201 -9.75 9.03 -10.40
CA PRO A 201 -9.11 9.48 -9.16
C PRO A 201 -10.00 9.45 -7.92
N ILE A 202 -11.30 9.71 -8.07
CA ILE A 202 -12.26 9.70 -6.97
C ILE A 202 -12.43 8.27 -6.46
N ASN A 203 -12.66 7.31 -7.37
CA ASN A 203 -12.83 5.91 -7.05
C ASN A 203 -11.53 5.24 -6.57
N ALA A 204 -10.38 5.66 -7.11
CA ALA A 204 -9.07 5.24 -6.63
C ALA A 204 -8.88 5.64 -5.15
N TYR A 205 -9.22 6.88 -4.80
CA TYR A 205 -9.09 7.37 -3.43
C TYR A 205 -10.10 6.73 -2.47
N ILE A 206 -11.35 6.56 -2.89
CA ILE A 206 -12.35 5.81 -2.10
C ILE A 206 -11.85 4.38 -1.84
N SER A 207 -11.35 3.70 -2.87
CA SER A 207 -10.79 2.36 -2.73
C SER A 207 -9.55 2.34 -1.82
N PHE A 208 -8.70 3.37 -1.89
CA PHE A 208 -7.57 3.52 -0.97
C PHE A 208 -8.04 3.61 0.49
N GLU A 209 -9.02 4.46 0.78
CA GLU A 209 -9.56 4.62 2.14
C GLU A 209 -10.19 3.34 2.68
N LEU A 210 -10.92 2.62 1.83
CA LEU A 210 -11.62 1.40 2.22
C LEU A 210 -10.69 0.18 2.36
N PHE A 211 -9.59 0.13 1.61
CA PHE A 211 -8.80 -1.10 1.45
C PHE A 211 -7.32 -0.91 1.78
N VAL A 212 -6.63 -0.01 1.08
CA VAL A 212 -5.18 0.19 1.22
C VAL A 212 -4.83 0.77 2.59
N ARG A 213 -5.57 1.78 3.07
CA ARG A 213 -5.33 2.37 4.40
C ARG A 213 -5.47 1.32 5.52
N PRO A 214 -6.52 0.48 5.56
CA PRO A 214 -6.58 -0.66 6.48
C PRO A 214 -5.41 -1.64 6.34
N MET A 215 -5.00 -2.01 5.12
CA MET A 215 -3.85 -2.91 4.90
C MET A 215 -2.56 -2.33 5.51
N ILE A 216 -2.27 -1.04 5.27
CA ILE A 216 -1.12 -0.35 5.85
C ILE A 216 -1.19 -0.34 7.38
N ARG A 217 -2.38 -0.10 7.96
CA ARG A 217 -2.57 -0.13 9.42
C ARG A 217 -2.32 -1.51 9.99
N THR A 218 -2.77 -2.56 9.32
CA THR A 218 -2.48 -3.95 9.71
C THR A 218 -0.99 -4.27 9.66
N MET A 219 -0.27 -3.78 8.65
CA MET A 219 1.19 -3.93 8.56
C MET A 219 1.95 -3.17 9.67
N LEU A 220 1.40 -2.03 10.11
CA LEU A 220 1.93 -1.29 11.26
C LEU A 220 1.65 -1.96 12.61
N GLY A 221 0.69 -2.90 12.65
CA GLY A 221 0.23 -3.61 13.86
C GLY A 221 -0.85 -2.85 14.64
#